data_AF-A0A972B216-F1
#
_entry.id   AF-A0A972B216-F1
#
_cell.length_a   1.000
_cell.length_b   1.000
_cell.length_c   1.000
_cell.angle_alpha   90.00
_cell.angle_beta   90.00
_cell.angle_gamma   90.00
#
_symmetry.space_group_name_H-M   'P 1'
#
loop_
_entity.id
_entity.type
_entity.pdbx_description
1 polymer ?
#
loop_
_entity_poly.entity_id
_entity_poly.type
_entity_poly.pdbx_seq_one_letter_code
_entity_poly.pdbx_strand_id
1 'polypeptide(L)'
;TFNERWFQGWSATPEEQRVKLINISDSIKQHPDFETKYAKNPDPHNKELAFEKIFKEIMLQRRKDELELYKLFANDVAFNLSMVQTMQRMVAL
;
A
#
# COMPACT_ATOMS: atom_id res chain seq x y z
N THR A 1 2.97 -1.11 20.98
CA THR A 1 1.59 -0.57 20.85
C THR A 1 1.51 0.26 19.60
N PHE A 2 0.46 0.12 18.79
CA PHE A 2 0.25 0.91 17.57
C PHE A 2 -0.23 2.31 17.97
N ASN A 3 0.25 3.36 17.30
CA ASN A 3 -0.04 4.74 17.69
C ASN A 3 -1.40 5.20 17.15
N GLU A 4 -2.48 4.61 17.64
CA GLU A 4 -3.85 4.82 17.17
C GLU A 4 -4.26 6.29 17.15
N ARG A 5 -3.69 7.13 18.02
CA ARG A 5 -4.01 8.56 18.12
C ARG A 5 -3.78 9.34 16.82
N TRP A 6 -2.74 9.02 16.05
CA TRP A 6 -2.39 9.76 14.82
C TRP A 6 -2.86 9.06 13.54
N PHE A 7 -3.40 7.86 13.63
CA PHE A 7 -3.92 7.07 12.51
C PHE A 7 -5.46 6.95 12.53
N GLN A 8 -6.15 7.88 13.22
CA GLN A 8 -7.61 7.98 13.20
C GLN A 8 -8.11 8.50 11.85
N GLY A 9 -9.32 8.07 11.45
CA GLY A 9 -9.99 8.55 10.23
C GLY A 9 -9.72 7.72 8.96
N TRP A 10 -8.96 6.63 9.05
CA TRP A 10 -8.97 5.59 8.03
C TRP A 10 -10.20 4.70 8.22
N SER A 11 -11.02 4.55 7.17
CA SER A 11 -12.15 3.59 7.12
C SER A 11 -11.63 2.15 7.06
N ALA A 12 -10.89 1.73 8.09
CA ALA A 12 -10.28 0.42 8.23
C ALA A 12 -10.16 0.09 9.73
N THR A 13 -10.33 -1.17 10.08
CA THR A 13 -10.14 -1.68 11.44
C THR A 13 -8.67 -1.52 11.88
N PRO A 14 -8.37 -1.49 13.20
CA PRO A 14 -7.00 -1.36 13.68
C PRO A 14 -6.04 -2.43 13.13
N GLU A 15 -6.54 -3.66 12.93
CA GLU A 15 -5.74 -4.74 12.38
C GLU A 15 -5.41 -4.51 10.89
N GLU A 16 -6.39 -4.08 10.09
CA GLU A 16 -6.15 -3.70 8.69
C GLU A 16 -5.18 -2.53 8.58
N GLN A 17 -5.27 -1.54 9.48
CA GLN A 17 -4.32 -0.42 9.53
C GLN A 17 -2.90 -0.92 9.80
N ARG A 18 -2.72 -1.83 10.77
CA ARG A 18 -1.42 -2.44 11.06
C ARG A 18 -0.84 -3.16 9.85
N VAL A 19 -1.64 -4.03 9.23
CA VAL A 19 -1.21 -4.78 8.03
C VAL A 19 -0.83 -3.82 6.90
N LYS A 20 -1.61 -2.76 6.67
CA LYS A 20 -1.27 -1.73 5.68
C LYS A 20 0.07 -1.05 5.97
N LEU A 21 0.34 -0.64 7.21
CA LEU A 21 1.61 0.00 7.56
C LEU A 21 2.81 -0.94 7.41
N ILE A 22 2.66 -2.21 7.80
CA ILE A 22 3.71 -3.23 7.61
C ILE A 22 4.03 -3.38 6.11
N ASN A 23 2.99 -3.55 5.29
CA ASN A 23 3.16 -3.70 3.84
C ASN A 23 3.82 -2.45 3.22
N ILE A 24 3.47 -1.24 3.68
CA ILE A 24 4.13 0.00 3.23
C ILE A 24 5.61 0.00 3.63
N SER A 25 5.93 -0.38 4.87
CA SER A 25 7.33 -0.46 5.34
C SER A 25 8.15 -1.44 4.50
N ASP A 26 7.57 -2.59 4.16
CA ASP A 26 8.25 -3.59 3.35
C ASP A 26 8.44 -3.12 1.90
N SER A 27 7.46 -2.42 1.32
CA SER A 27 7.64 -1.76 0.02
C SER A 27 8.76 -0.71 0.04
N ILE A 28 8.91 0.04 1.14
CA ILE A 28 9.99 1.02 1.28
C ILE A 28 11.35 0.29 1.26
N LYS A 29 11.50 -0.79 2.03
CA LYS A 29 12.75 -1.56 2.07
C LYS A 29 13.11 -2.22 0.74
N GLN A 30 12.09 -2.62 -0.04
CA GLN A 30 12.27 -3.23 -1.36
C GLN A 30 12.50 -2.20 -2.47
N HIS A 31 12.34 -0.90 -2.20
CA HIS A 31 12.53 0.14 -3.20
C HIS A 31 14.00 0.18 -3.66
N PRO A 32 14.30 0.26 -4.98
CA PRO A 32 15.68 0.19 -5.49
C PRO A 32 16.60 1.28 -4.94
N ASP A 33 16.03 2.44 -4.61
CA ASP A 33 16.78 3.56 -4.04
C ASP A 33 16.99 3.47 -2.52
N PHE A 34 16.32 2.54 -1.82
CA PHE A 34 16.33 2.49 -0.36
C PHE A 34 17.74 2.28 0.22
N GLU A 35 18.46 1.28 -0.28
CA GLU A 35 19.74 0.92 0.32
C GLU A 35 20.80 2.01 0.10
N THR A 36 20.94 2.49 -1.14
CA THR A 36 22.03 3.40 -1.53
C THR A 36 21.71 4.86 -1.20
N LYS A 37 20.47 5.32 -1.41
CA LYS A 37 20.10 6.73 -1.22
C LYS A 37 19.62 7.05 0.19
N TYR A 38 19.11 6.06 0.94
CA TYR A 38 18.65 6.25 2.32
C TYR A 38 19.50 5.50 3.35
N ALA A 39 19.47 4.16 3.37
CA ALA A 39 19.97 3.36 4.48
C ALA A 39 21.49 3.48 4.71
N LYS A 40 22.28 3.53 3.63
CA LYS A 40 23.75 3.66 3.68
C LYS A 40 24.24 5.07 3.41
N ASN A 41 23.35 6.04 3.26
CA ASN A 41 23.72 7.43 2.97
C ASN A 41 24.10 8.16 4.28
N PRO A 42 25.37 8.61 4.44
CA PRO A 42 25.82 9.27 5.66
C PRO A 42 25.29 10.72 5.78
N ASP A 43 24.87 11.33 4.68
CA ASP A 43 24.34 12.70 4.66
C ASP A 43 22.90 12.72 5.21
N PRO A 44 22.67 13.36 6.36
CA PRO A 44 21.37 13.33 7.02
C PRO A 44 20.27 14.08 6.24
N HIS A 45 20.62 15.10 5.46
CA HIS A 45 19.64 15.86 4.69
C HIS A 45 19.28 15.12 3.41
N ASN A 46 20.28 14.64 2.68
CA ASN A 46 20.05 13.90 1.44
C ASN A 46 19.31 12.59 1.67
N LYS A 47 19.57 11.88 2.77
CA LYS A 47 18.82 10.66 3.09
C LYS A 47 17.35 10.96 3.42
N GLU A 48 17.05 12.05 4.12
CA GLU A 48 15.66 12.44 4.42
C GLU A 48 14.87 12.72 3.14
N LEU A 49 15.42 13.52 2.23
CA LEU A 49 14.82 13.78 0.91
C LEU A 49 14.62 12.50 0.10
N ALA A 50 15.59 11.57 0.15
CA ALA A 50 15.46 10.28 -0.49
C ALA A 50 14.30 9.45 0.09
N PHE A 51 14.17 9.42 1.42
CA PHE A 51 13.07 8.71 2.08
C PHE A 51 11.71 9.29 1.71
N GLU A 52 11.55 10.62 1.75
CA GLU A 52 10.30 11.29 1.35
C GLU A 52 9.91 10.95 -0.09
N LYS A 53 10.89 10.97 -1.00
CA LYS A 53 10.67 10.60 -2.40
C LYS A 53 10.21 9.15 -2.53
N ILE A 54 10.92 8.20 -1.91
CA ILE A 54 10.58 6.77 -1.92
C ILE A 54 9.16 6.56 -1.37
N PHE A 55 8.85 7.17 -0.23
CA PHE A 55 7.54 7.07 0.39
C PHE A 55 6.44 7.59 -0.54
N LYS A 56 6.64 8.76 -1.15
CA LYS A 56 5.68 9.35 -2.10
C LYS A 56 5.45 8.45 -3.31
N GLU A 57 6.50 7.90 -3.90
CA GLU A 57 6.41 6.99 -5.04
C GLU A 57 5.59 5.73 -4.70
N ILE A 58 5.84 5.12 -3.53
CA ILE A 58 5.09 3.96 -3.05
C ILE A 58 3.62 4.30 -2.83
N MET A 59 3.31 5.44 -2.20
CA MET A 59 1.93 5.85 -1.96
C MET A 59 1.18 6.13 -3.27
N LEU A 60 1.85 6.72 -4.27
CA LEU A 60 1.27 6.93 -5.60
C LEU A 60 1.03 5.61 -6.34
N GLN A 61 1.97 4.67 -6.28
CA GLN A 61 1.82 3.35 -6.89
C GLN A 61 0.65 2.58 -6.27
N ARG A 62 0.57 2.52 -4.93
CA ARG A 62 -0.53 1.87 -4.23
C ARG A 62 -1.90 2.45 -4.59
N ARG A 63 -1.99 3.78 -4.69
CA ARG A 63 -3.22 4.44 -5.17
C ARG A 63 -3.57 4.03 -6.60
N LYS A 64 -2.57 3.94 -7.48
CA LYS A 64 -2.77 3.50 -8.86
C LYS A 64 -3.31 2.07 -8.91
N ASP A 65 -2.71 1.15 -8.16
CA ASP A 65 -3.12 -0.26 -8.11
C ASP A 65 -4.56 -0.42 -7.60
N GLU A 66 -4.91 0.32 -6.54
CA GLU A 66 -6.27 0.33 -6.00
C GLU A 66 -7.28 0.86 -7.03
N LEU A 67 -6.97 1.95 -7.72
CA LEU A 67 -7.82 2.47 -8.79
C LEU A 67 -7.92 1.51 -9.98
N GLU A 68 -6.85 0.78 -10.31
CA GLU A 68 -6.83 -0.21 -11.37
C GLU A 68 -7.75 -1.40 -11.07
N LEU A 69 -7.76 -1.89 -9.82
CA LEU A 69 -8.72 -2.89 -9.36
C LEU A 69 -10.17 -2.45 -9.59
N TYR A 70 -10.52 -1.22 -9.19
CA TYR A 70 -11.89 -0.72 -9.39
C TYR A 70 -12.23 -0.50 -10.87
N LYS A 71 -11.25 -0.10 -11.69
CA LYS A 71 -11.44 0.01 -13.15
C LYS A 71 -11.69 -1.35 -13.79
N LEU A 72 -10.94 -2.38 -13.39
CA LEU A 72 -11.17 -3.75 -13.86
C LEU A 72 -12.57 -4.22 -13.47
N PHE A 73 -12.96 -4.01 -12.21
CA PHE A 73 -14.30 -4.36 -11.73
C PHE A 73 -15.43 -3.68 -12.53
N ALA A 74 -15.25 -2.41 -12.88
CA ALA A 74 -16.27 -1.62 -13.57
C ALA A 74 -16.32 -1.86 -15.09
N ASN A 75 -15.18 -2.14 -15.73
CA ASN A 75 -15.06 -2.12 -17.19
C ASN A 75 -14.75 -3.48 -17.82
N ASP A 76 -14.31 -4.48 -17.06
CA ASP A 76 -14.03 -5.83 -17.56
C ASP A 76 -15.11 -6.81 -17.08
N VAL A 77 -15.92 -7.27 -18.04
CA VAL A 77 -17.05 -8.19 -17.80
C VAL A 77 -16.56 -9.55 -17.29
N ALA A 78 -15.48 -10.09 -17.86
CA ALA A 78 -14.97 -11.40 -17.47
C ALA A 78 -14.39 -11.36 -16.05
N PHE A 79 -13.66 -10.30 -15.72
CA PHE A 79 -13.16 -10.05 -14.37
C PHE A 79 -14.30 -9.91 -13.36
N ASN A 80 -15.31 -9.09 -13.67
CA ASN A 80 -16.47 -8.88 -12.82
C ASN A 80 -17.20 -10.20 -12.51
N LEU A 81 -17.54 -10.99 -13.54
CA LEU A 81 -18.22 -12.28 -13.38
C LEU A 81 -17.41 -13.23 -12.50
N SER A 82 -16.09 -13.31 -12.74
CA SER A 82 -15.19 -14.17 -11.97
C SER A 82 -15.11 -13.76 -10.50
N MET A 83 -15.05 -12.45 -10.22
CA MET A 83 -15.08 -11.91 -8.86
C MET A 83 -16.39 -12.24 -8.15
N VAL A 84 -17.54 -11.98 -8.79
CA VAL A 84 -18.86 -12.28 -8.20
C VAL A 84 -18.99 -13.76 -7.86
N GLN A 85 -18.65 -14.66 -8.80
CA GLN A 85 -18.71 -16.10 -8.55
C GLN A 85 -17.80 -16.54 -7.41
N THR A 86 -16.62 -15.92 -7.29
CA THR A 86 -15.68 -16.21 -6.21
C THR A 86 -16.24 -15.77 -4.87
N MET A 87 -16.78 -14.55 -4.78
CA MET A 87 -17.39 -14.04 -3.54
C MET A 87 -18.62 -14.85 -3.14
N GLN A 88 -19.46 -15.25 -4.10
CA GLN A 88 -20.62 -16.12 -3.84
C GLN A 88 -20.20 -17.44 -3.19
N ARG A 89 -19.14 -18.09 -3.68
CA ARG A 89 -18.61 -19.31 -3.07
C ARG A 89 -18.06 -19.07 -1.66
N MET A 90 -17.38 -17.95 -1.43
CA MET A 90 -16.80 -17.63 -0.12
C MET A 90 -17.84 -17.35 0.95
N VAL A 91 -18.99 -16.76 0.59
CA VAL A 91 -20.07 -16.42 1.54
C VAL A 91 -21.08 -17.56 1.71
N ALA A 92 -21.20 -18.45 0.73
CA ALA A 92 -22.06 -19.64 0.83
C ALA A 92 -21.43 -20.80 1.61
N LEU A 93 -20.18 -20.64 2.06
CA LEU A 93 -19.49 -21.51 3.02
C LEU A 93 -19.74 -21.03 4.45
#